data_AF-A0A9W8ETX0-F1
#
_entry.id   AF-A0A9W8ETX0-F1
#
_cell.length_a   1.000
_cell.length_b   1.000
_cell.length_c   1.000
_cell.angle_alpha   90.00
_cell.angle_beta   90.00
_cell.angle_gamma   90.00
#
_symmetry.space_group_name_H-M   'P 1'
#
loop_
_entity.id
_entity.type
_entity.pdbx_description
1 polymer ?
#
loop_
_entity_poly.entity_id
_entity_poly.type
_entity_poly.pdbx_seq_one_letter_code
_entity_poly.pdbx_strand_id
1 'polypeptide(L)'
;MENERHEIVDLYIPRKCSATNRLIGAKDHAAVQINVADVDENGVITGSTKAYAICGMVRARAEGDDSLNRLASQDGYLKNVWNYQR
;
A
#
# COMPACT_ATOMS: atom_id res chain seq x y z
N MET A 1 15.57 -5.48 13.57
CA MET A 1 16.19 -6.04 14.79
C MET A 1 17.55 -5.41 14.91
N GLU A 2 17.84 -4.85 16.08
CA GLU A 2 19.15 -4.25 16.38
C GLU A 2 19.86 -5.12 17.41
N ASN A 3 21.19 -5.17 17.33
CA ASN A 3 22.01 -5.77 18.38
C ASN A 3 22.23 -4.75 19.54
N GLU A 4 22.92 -5.18 20.60
CA GLU A 4 23.25 -4.31 21.76
C GLU A 4 24.13 -3.10 21.39
N ARG A 5 24.73 -3.10 20.20
CA ARG A 5 25.53 -1.99 19.65
C ARG A 5 24.72 -1.07 18.73
N HIS A 6 23.39 -1.23 18.67
CA HIS A 6 22.48 -0.48 17.81
C HIS A 6 22.73 -0.68 16.30
N GLU A 7 23.31 -1.80 15.91
CA GLU A 7 23.51 -2.15 14.50
C GLU A 7 22.33 -3.01 14.02
N ILE A 8 21.80 -2.69 12.83
CA ILE A 8 20.74 -3.48 12.20
C ILE A 8 21.34 -4.80 11.71
N VAL A 9 20.92 -5.92 12.31
CA VAL A 9 21.41 -7.26 11.99
C VAL A 9 20.56 -7.99 10.95
N ASP A 10 19.40 -7.43 10.58
CA ASP A 10 18.50 -8.04 9.61
C ASP A 10 18.99 -7.85 8.17
N LEU A 11 18.89 -8.91 7.35
CA LEU A 11 19.23 -8.87 5.92
C LEU A 11 18.36 -7.88 5.13
N TYR A 12 17.08 -7.75 5.49
CA TYR A 12 16.16 -6.78 4.92
C TYR A 12 14.97 -6.58 5.87
N ILE A 13 14.34 -5.41 5.78
CA ILE A 13 13.08 -5.11 6.47
C ILE A 13 11.94 -5.33 5.45
N PRO A 14 11.04 -6.30 5.66
CA PRO A 14 9.97 -6.59 4.71
C PRO A 14 8.99 -5.42 4.55
N ARG A 15 8.34 -5.35 3.38
CA ARG A 15 7.23 -4.41 3.14
C ARG A 15 6.03 -4.77 4.00
N LYS A 16 5.22 -3.78 4.36
CA LYS A 16 3.93 -3.96 5.03
C LYS A 16 2.79 -3.70 4.06
N CYS A 17 1.72 -4.49 4.17
CA CYS A 17 0.49 -4.27 3.45
C CYS A 17 -0.18 -2.99 3.94
N SER A 18 -0.46 -2.05 3.03
CA SER A 18 -1.12 -0.79 3.34
C SER A 18 -2.53 -0.99 3.91
N ALA A 19 -3.21 -2.08 3.54
CA ALA A 19 -4.58 -2.33 3.98
C ALA A 19 -4.68 -2.95 5.39
N THR A 20 -3.75 -3.85 5.74
CA THR A 20 -3.85 -4.71 6.94
C THR A 20 -2.66 -4.60 7.89
N ASN A 21 -1.62 -3.81 7.53
CA ASN A 21 -0.34 -3.71 8.25
C ASN A 21 0.42 -5.05 8.42
N ARG A 22 -0.02 -6.11 7.75
CA ARG A 22 0.66 -7.41 7.75
C ARG A 22 1.95 -7.34 6.94
N LEU A 23 2.98 -8.05 7.37
CA LEU A 23 4.22 -8.21 6.60
C LEU A 23 3.95 -8.95 5.28
N ILE A 24 4.54 -8.44 4.20
CA ILE A 24 4.57 -9.08 2.88
C ILE A 24 5.88 -9.87 2.81
N GLY A 25 5.76 -11.19 2.85
CA GLY A 25 6.93 -12.08 2.76
C GLY A 25 7.55 -12.08 1.37
N ALA A 26 8.84 -12.40 1.27
CA ALA A 26 9.58 -12.45 0.00
C ALA A 26 8.99 -13.43 -1.04
N LYS A 27 8.30 -14.50 -0.59
CA LYS A 27 7.66 -15.51 -1.47
C LYS A 27 6.17 -15.26 -1.71
N ASP A 28 5.62 -14.12 -1.27
CA ASP A 28 4.25 -13.76 -1.58
C ASP A 28 4.18 -13.18 -3.02
N HIS A 29 4.17 -14.09 -4.00
CA HIS A 29 4.07 -13.74 -5.43
C HIS A 29 2.69 -13.20 -5.83
N ALA A 30 1.69 -13.35 -4.95
CA ALA A 30 0.38 -12.75 -5.14
C ALA A 30 0.33 -11.30 -4.64
N ALA A 31 1.33 -10.81 -3.90
CA ALA A 31 1.38 -9.41 -3.50
C ALA A 31 1.63 -8.48 -4.69
N VAL A 32 1.04 -7.29 -4.66
CA VAL A 32 1.23 -6.25 -5.68
C VAL A 32 1.61 -4.95 -5.03
N GLN A 33 2.30 -4.13 -5.82
CA GLN A 33 2.51 -2.72 -5.52
C GLN A 33 1.86 -1.91 -6.63
N ILE A 34 0.92 -1.04 -6.24
CA ILE A 34 0.17 -0.17 -7.15
C ILE A 34 0.70 1.23 -6.94
N ASN A 35 1.22 1.85 -8.00
CA ASN A 35 1.69 3.23 -7.96
C ASN A 35 0.62 4.12 -8.61
N VAL A 36 0.06 5.05 -7.85
CA VAL A 36 -0.87 6.08 -8.34
C VAL A 36 -0.06 7.34 -8.59
N ALA A 37 -0.16 7.91 -9.79
CA ALA A 37 0.56 9.12 -10.15
C ALA A 37 -0.12 10.36 -9.57
N ASP A 38 0.69 11.28 -9.05
CA ASP A 38 0.21 12.61 -8.68
C ASP A 38 0.07 13.46 -9.94
N VAL A 39 -0.96 14.29 -9.96
CA VAL A 39 -1.27 15.20 -11.07
C VAL A 39 -1.23 16.64 -10.58
N ASP A 40 -0.77 17.54 -11.44
CA ASP A 40 -0.84 18.98 -11.20
C ASP A 40 -2.22 19.55 -11.53
N GLU A 41 -2.37 20.86 -11.38
CA GLU A 41 -3.61 21.60 -11.66
C GLU A 41 -4.06 21.51 -13.13
N ASN A 42 -3.14 21.20 -14.04
CA ASN A 42 -3.41 21.03 -15.46
C ASN A 42 -3.74 19.57 -15.83
N GLY A 43 -3.76 18.67 -14.84
CA GLY A 43 -3.97 17.25 -15.04
C GLY A 43 -2.75 16.52 -15.62
N VAL A 44 -1.57 17.12 -15.53
CA VAL A 44 -0.31 16.53 -16.02
C VAL A 44 0.39 15.81 -14.87
N ILE A 45 0.96 14.64 -15.16
CA ILE A 45 1.68 13.84 -14.18
C ILE A 45 2.96 14.58 -13.76
N THR A 46 3.13 14.79 -12.46
CA THR A 46 4.26 15.54 -11.88
C THR A 46 5.55 14.72 -11.76
N GLY A 47 5.44 13.40 -11.92
CA GLY A 47 6.52 12.43 -11.74
C GLY A 47 6.62 11.85 -10.32
N SER A 48 5.86 12.37 -9.36
CA SER A 48 5.68 11.72 -8.06
C SER A 48 4.55 10.68 -8.10
N THR A 49 4.70 9.62 -7.30
CA THR A 49 3.70 8.56 -7.21
C THR A 49 3.50 8.14 -5.77
N LYS A 50 2.26 7.89 -5.37
CA LYS A 50 1.92 7.21 -4.13
C LYS A 50 1.85 5.71 -4.37
N ALA A 51 2.62 4.95 -3.59
CA ALA A 51 2.65 3.50 -3.69
C ALA A 51 1.77 2.84 -2.61
N TYR A 52 0.90 1.92 -3.04
CA TYR A 52 0.11 1.05 -2.17
C TYR A 52 0.58 -0.39 -2.31
N ALA A 53 0.92 -1.02 -1.19
CA ALA A 53 1.31 -2.42 -1.17
C ALA A 53 0.14 -3.27 -0.67
N ILE A 54 -0.36 -4.19 -1.50
CA ILE A 54 -1.47 -5.09 -1.14
C ILE A 54 -0.93 -6.51 -1.09
N CYS A 55 -1.07 -7.18 0.07
CA CYS A 55 -0.62 -8.56 0.24
C CYS A 55 -1.51 -9.56 -0.52
N GLY A 56 -0.95 -10.73 -0.83
CA GLY A 56 -1.66 -11.77 -1.56
C GLY A 56 -2.94 -12.25 -0.87
N MET A 57 -2.96 -12.24 0.47
CA MET A 57 -4.13 -12.66 1.26
C MET A 57 -5.37 -11.78 1.02
N VAL A 58 -5.19 -10.45 0.98
CA VAL A 58 -6.29 -9.51 0.70
C VAL A 58 -6.82 -9.70 -0.72
N ARG A 59 -5.93 -9.92 -1.69
CA ARG A 59 -6.32 -10.20 -3.08
C ARG A 59 -7.03 -11.54 -3.23
N ALA A 60 -6.57 -12.58 -2.54
CA ALA A 60 -7.20 -13.90 -2.55
C ALA A 60 -8.61 -13.90 -1.96
N ARG A 61 -8.90 -12.99 -1.03
CA ARG A 61 -10.23 -12.78 -0.45
C ARG A 61 -11.14 -11.84 -1.26
N ALA A 62 -10.64 -11.33 -2.40
CA ALA A 62 -11.32 -10.30 -3.20
C ALA A 62 -11.63 -8.99 -2.43
N GLU A 63 -10.94 -8.73 -1.32
CA GLU A 63 -11.05 -7.48 -0.53
C GLU A 63 -10.09 -6.38 -1.05
N GLY A 64 -9.38 -6.64 -2.14
CA GLY A 64 -8.38 -5.72 -2.71
C GLY A 64 -8.99 -4.43 -3.25
N ASP A 65 -10.17 -4.50 -3.88
CA ASP A 65 -10.86 -3.35 -4.43
C ASP A 65 -11.34 -2.38 -3.34
N ASP A 66 -12.10 -2.90 -2.36
CA ASP A 66 -12.56 -2.09 -1.21
C ASP A 66 -11.38 -1.49 -0.44
N SER A 67 -10.32 -2.27 -0.22
CA SER A 67 -9.11 -1.79 0.45
C SER A 67 -8.47 -0.62 -0.30
N LEU A 68 -8.39 -0.69 -1.63
CA LEU A 68 -7.80 0.38 -2.45
C LEU A 68 -8.69 1.62 -2.46
N ASN A 69 -10.01 1.45 -2.60
CA ASN A 69 -10.97 2.55 -2.55
C ASN A 69 -10.92 3.30 -1.22
N ARG A 70 -10.82 2.57 -0.10
CA ARG A 70 -10.63 3.15 1.23
C ARG A 70 -9.33 3.95 1.33
N LEU A 71 -8.20 3.35 0.93
CA LEU A 71 -6.87 3.97 1.03
C LEU A 71 -6.76 5.22 0.14
N ALA A 72 -7.20 5.12 -1.12
CA ALA A 72 -7.17 6.23 -2.06
C ALA A 72 -8.14 7.36 -1.67
N SER A 73 -9.28 7.05 -1.05
CA SER A 73 -10.17 8.07 -0.48
C SER A 73 -9.55 8.77 0.72
N GLN A 74 -8.83 8.04 1.59
CA GLN A 74 -8.13 8.61 2.74
C GLN A 74 -6.98 9.54 2.32
N ASP A 75 -6.23 9.16 1.28
CA ASP A 75 -5.14 9.98 0.73
C ASP A 75 -5.66 11.12 -0.19
N GLY A 76 -6.97 11.24 -0.40
CA GLY A 76 -7.59 12.37 -1.11
C GLY A 76 -7.67 12.24 -2.64
N TYR A 77 -7.31 11.08 -3.20
CA TYR A 77 -7.42 10.82 -4.65
C TYR A 77 -8.86 10.57 -5.10
N LEU A 78 -9.71 10.07 -4.21
CA LEU A 78 -11.11 9.75 -4.51
C LEU A 78 -12.06 10.53 -3.62
N LYS A 79 -13.18 10.98 -4.18
CA LYS A 79 -14.25 11.68 -3.48
C LYS A 79 -15.58 10.95 -3.63
N ASN A 80 -16.26 10.68 -2.52
CA ASN A 80 -17.57 10.03 -2.46
C ASN A 80 -17.63 8.60 -3.04
N VAL A 81 -16.49 7.91 -3.17
CA VAL A 81 -16.45 6.53 -3.69
C VAL A 81 -16.60 5.50 -2.58
N TRP A 82 -16.03 5.76 -1.40
CA TRP A 82 -16.04 4.84 -0.25
C TRP A 82 -16.76 5.45 0.96
N ASN A 83 -17.51 4.61 1.71
CA ASN A 83 -18.23 5.01 2.92
C ASN A 83 -17.97 4.00 4.05
N TYR A 84 -17.62 4.51 5.24
CA TYR A 84 -17.34 3.69 6.42
C TYR A 84 -18.60 3.07 7.05
N GLN A 85 -19.77 3.67 6.84
CA GLN A 85 -21.02 3.26 7.51
C GLN A 85 -21.66 1.99 6.92
N ARG A 86 -20.99 1.28 6.02
CA ARG A 86 -21.50 0.07 5.37
C ARG A 86 -21.03 -1.20 6.04
#